data_AF-A0A519PD18-F1
#
_entry.id   AF-A0A519PD18-F1
#
_cell.length_a   1.000
_cell.length_b   1.000
_cell.length_c   1.000
_cell.angle_alpha   90.00
_cell.angle_beta   90.00
_cell.angle_gamma   90.00
#
_symmetry.space_group_name_H-M   'P 1'
#
loop_
_entity.id
_entity.type
_entity.pdbx_description
1 polymer ?
#
loop_
_entity_poly.entity_id
_entity_poly.type
_entity_poly.pdbx_seq_one_letter_code
_entity_poly.pdbx_strand_id
1 'polypeptide(L)'
;MTQPAFAVAPFEGRSVCLFCGSSDRARPVYAEAAAAFGEGLAARGWRLVYGGGGVGLMGAAARAAHEAGGDVLGIIPEFLCTREAIYDA
;
A
#
# COMPACT_ATOMS: atom_id res chain seq x y z
N MET A 1 15.63 -7.85 -25.32
CA MET A 1 16.18 -7.93 -23.96
C MET A 1 14.98 -8.10 -23.04
N THR A 2 14.77 -9.32 -22.59
CA THR A 2 13.60 -9.75 -21.82
C THR A 2 13.67 -9.10 -20.43
N GLN A 3 12.79 -8.16 -20.13
CA GLN A 3 12.54 -7.80 -18.73
C GLN A 3 12.19 -9.09 -17.98
N PRO A 4 12.70 -9.34 -16.76
CA PRO A 4 12.13 -10.38 -15.93
C PRO A 4 10.65 -10.03 -15.77
N ALA A 5 9.77 -10.96 -16.12
CA ALA A 5 8.35 -10.79 -15.87
C ALA A 5 8.19 -10.72 -14.34
N PHE A 6 7.99 -9.51 -13.81
CA PHE A 6 7.55 -9.34 -12.44
C PHE A 6 6.22 -10.08 -12.31
N ALA A 7 6.25 -11.23 -11.62
CA ALA A 7 5.09 -12.06 -11.43
C ALA A 7 4.46 -11.70 -10.08
N VAL A 8 3.31 -11.03 -10.13
CA VAL A 8 2.45 -10.88 -8.95
C VAL A 8 1.82 -12.24 -8.68
N ALA A 9 2.15 -12.85 -7.54
CA ALA A 9 1.54 -14.12 -7.14
C ALA A 9 0.01 -13.97 -7.00
N PRO A 10 -0.79 -14.96 -7.45
CA PRO A 10 -2.24 -14.95 -7.24
C PRO A 10 -2.59 -14.76 -5.77
N PHE A 11 -3.69 -14.03 -5.51
CA PHE A 11 -4.27 -13.90 -4.19
C PHE A 11 -5.58 -14.67 -4.15
N GLU A 12 -5.70 -15.60 -3.21
CA GLU A 12 -6.95 -16.32 -2.94
C GLU A 12 -7.87 -15.43 -2.09
N GLY A 13 -8.40 -14.37 -2.71
CA GLY A 13 -9.25 -13.39 -2.04
C GLY A 13 -9.56 -12.16 -2.88
N ARG A 14 -10.23 -11.17 -2.28
CA ARG A 14 -10.50 -9.89 -2.93
C ARG A 14 -9.31 -8.96 -2.75
N SER A 15 -8.95 -8.26 -3.81
CA SER A 15 -7.91 -7.21 -3.78
C SER A 15 -8.55 -5.85 -4.04
N VAL A 16 -8.12 -4.82 -3.31
CA VAL A 16 -8.55 -3.45 -3.52
C VAL A 16 -7.33 -2.56 -3.75
N CYS A 17 -7.32 -1.85 -4.88
CA CYS A 17 -6.27 -0.88 -5.19
C CYS A 17 -6.61 0.49 -4.62
N LEU A 18 -5.72 1.05 -3.80
CA LEU A 18 -5.85 2.39 -3.23
C LEU A 18 -5.02 3.40 -4.02
N PHE A 19 -5.69 4.38 -4.61
CA PHE A 19 -5.05 5.56 -5.18
C PHE A 19 -5.07 6.70 -4.17
N CYS A 20 -3.90 7.09 -3.68
CA CYS A 20 -3.75 8.21 -2.75
C CYS A 20 -2.36 8.86 -2.87
N GLY A 21 -2.17 10.03 -2.25
CA GLY A 21 -0.91 10.77 -2.30
C GLY A 21 0.14 10.26 -1.30
N SER A 22 1.41 10.33 -1.69
CA SER A 22 2.59 10.06 -0.85
C SER A 22 3.01 11.24 0.04
N SER A 23 2.20 12.30 0.16
CA SER A 23 2.59 13.50 0.91
C SER A 23 2.00 13.53 2.31
N ASP A 24 2.81 13.91 3.30
CA ASP A 24 2.37 14.20 4.68
C ASP A 24 1.64 15.55 4.82
N ARG A 25 1.42 16.28 3.72
CA ARG A 25 0.76 17.59 3.73
C ARG A 25 -0.77 17.50 3.77
N ALA A 26 -1.33 16.30 3.72
CA ALA A 26 -2.77 16.09 3.83
C ALA A 26 -3.27 16.45 5.24
N ARG A 27 -4.52 16.89 5.35
CA ARG A 27 -5.15 17.10 6.67
C ARG A 27 -5.17 15.77 7.45
N PRO A 28 -4.97 15.77 8.79
CA PRO A 28 -4.90 14.55 9.60
C PRO A 28 -6.07 13.59 9.42
N VAL A 29 -7.29 14.11 9.23
CA VAL A 29 -8.50 13.32 8.94
C VAL A 29 -8.36 12.38 7.74
N TYR A 30 -7.55 12.73 6.73
CA TYR A 30 -7.31 11.84 5.60
C TYR A 30 -6.35 10.71 5.94
N ALA A 31 -5.36 10.96 6.80
CA ALA A 31 -4.46 9.92 7.28
C ALA A 31 -5.20 8.92 8.19
N GLU A 32 -6.08 9.43 9.06
CA GLU A 32 -6.99 8.60 9.87
C GLU A 32 -7.92 7.76 8.98
N ALA A 33 -8.51 8.35 7.95
CA ALA A 33 -9.35 7.62 7.01
C ALA A 33 -8.57 6.57 6.21
N ALA A 34 -7.31 6.86 5.83
CA ALA A 34 -6.44 5.92 5.15
C ALA A 34 -6.07 4.73 6.06
N ALA A 35 -5.77 4.98 7.34
CA ALA A 35 -5.50 3.94 8.32
C ALA A 35 -6.74 3.05 8.55
N ALA A 36 -7.91 3.66 8.82
CA ALA A 36 -9.17 2.95 9.00
C ALA A 36 -9.57 2.13 7.76
N PHE A 37 -9.25 2.63 6.57
CA PHE A 37 -9.42 1.88 5.33
C PHE A 37 -8.53 0.63 5.29
N GLY A 38 -7.25 0.77 5.63
CA GLY A 38 -6.30 -0.36 5.70
C GLY A 38 -6.73 -1.44 6.69
N GLU A 39 -7.06 -1.05 7.92
CA GLU A 39 -7.62 -1.95 8.96
C GLU A 39 -8.89 -2.63 8.48
N GLY A 40 -9.78 -1.88 7.82
CA GLY A 40 -11.04 -2.41 7.30
C GLY A 40 -10.84 -3.48 6.23
N LEU A 41 -9.81 -3.37 5.38
CA LEU A 41 -9.47 -4.40 4.41
C LEU A 41 -8.91 -5.65 5.10
N ALA A 42 -7.98 -5.46 6.04
CA ALA A 42 -7.39 -6.55 6.80
C ALA A 42 -8.45 -7.36 7.55
N ALA A 43 -9.36 -6.69 8.25
CA ALA A 43 -10.47 -7.33 8.97
C ALA A 43 -11.42 -8.15 8.07
N ARG A 44 -11.46 -7.84 6.77
CA ARG A 44 -12.28 -8.56 5.78
C ARG A 44 -11.50 -9.67 5.06
N GLY A 45 -10.21 -9.83 5.35
CA GLY A 45 -9.32 -10.74 4.63
C GLY A 45 -9.08 -10.31 3.17
N TRP A 46 -9.12 -9.00 2.89
CA TRP A 46 -8.88 -8.47 1.55
C TRP A 46 -7.44 -7.94 1.45
N ARG A 47 -6.83 -8.10 0.28
CA ARG A 47 -5.49 -7.59 -0.02
C ARG A 47 -5.56 -6.10 -0.38
N LEU A 48 -4.73 -5.30 0.26
CA LEU A 48 -4.45 -3.92 -0.15
C LEU A 48 -3.42 -3.92 -1.27
N VAL A 49 -3.71 -3.24 -2.38
CA VAL A 49 -2.76 -2.98 -3.48
C VAL A 49 -2.55 -1.48 -3.59
N TYR A 50 -1.30 -1.01 -3.72
CA TYR A 50 -1.01 0.43 -3.79
C TYR A 50 0.37 0.71 -4.40
N GLY A 51 0.78 1.99 -4.46
CA GLY A 51 2.01 2.46 -5.13
C GLY A 51 3.35 2.19 -4.41
N GLY A 52 3.37 1.50 -3.27
CA GLY A 52 4.61 1.10 -2.58
C GLY A 52 5.31 2.20 -1.74
N GLY A 53 4.77 3.42 -1.69
CA GLY A 53 5.33 4.51 -0.87
C GLY A 53 5.02 4.37 0.63
N GLY A 54 6.04 4.48 1.48
CA GLY A 54 5.95 4.35 2.94
C GLY A 54 5.61 5.63 3.71
N VAL A 55 5.28 6.72 3.01
CA VAL A 55 4.94 8.04 3.58
C VAL A 55 3.56 8.52 3.16
N GLY A 56 3.03 9.53 3.85
CA GLY A 56 1.71 10.09 3.58
C GLY A 56 0.57 9.10 3.76
N LEU A 57 -0.46 9.24 2.92
CA LEU A 57 -1.67 8.41 2.99
C LEU A 57 -1.39 6.96 2.58
N MET A 58 -0.46 6.75 1.65
CA MET A 58 -0.03 5.42 1.23
C MET A 58 0.60 4.65 2.39
N GLY A 59 1.56 5.28 3.09
CA GLY A 59 2.20 4.69 4.26
C GLY A 59 1.20 4.42 5.40
N ALA A 60 0.26 5.34 5.64
CA ALA A 60 -0.76 5.17 6.68
C ALA A 60 -1.67 3.96 6.42
N ALA A 61 -2.19 3.81 5.19
CA ALA A 61 -3.03 2.67 4.84
C ALA A 61 -2.27 1.34 4.84
N ALA A 62 -1.06 1.32 4.27
CA ALA A 62 -0.22 0.12 4.21
C ALA A 62 0.18 -0.36 5.61
N ARG A 63 0.59 0.56 6.49
CA ARG A 63 0.92 0.26 7.88
C ARG A 63 -0.26 -0.31 8.64
N ALA A 64 -1.39 0.38 8.59
CA ALA A 64 -2.59 -0.04 9.32
C ALA A 64 -3.12 -1.41 8.85
N ALA A 65 -3.09 -1.67 7.53
CA ALA A 65 -3.44 -2.98 6.99
C ALA A 65 -2.48 -4.09 7.46
N HIS A 66 -1.16 -3.83 7.42
CA HIS A 66 -0.15 -4.80 7.85
C HIS A 66 -0.21 -5.09 9.35
N GLU A 67 -0.32 -4.05 10.19
CA GLU A 67 -0.42 -4.17 11.65
C GLU A 67 -1.70 -4.92 12.08
N ALA A 68 -2.78 -4.81 11.29
CA ALA A 68 -4.00 -5.58 11.47
C ALA A 68 -3.93 -7.03 10.91
N GLY A 69 -2.76 -7.47 10.43
CA GLY A 69 -2.54 -8.82 9.87
C GLY A 69 -3.09 -9.03 8.45
N GLY A 70 -3.35 -7.94 7.72
CA GLY A 70 -3.81 -7.96 6.34
C GLY A 70 -2.69 -8.18 5.33
N ASP A 71 -3.07 -8.59 4.12
CA ASP A 71 -2.14 -8.76 3.01
C ASP A 71 -1.96 -7.43 2.25
N VAL A 72 -0.70 -7.02 2.02
CA VAL A 72 -0.36 -5.74 1.39
C VAL A 72 0.61 -5.96 0.24
N LEU A 73 0.27 -5.45 -0.93
CA LEU A 73 1.09 -5.47 -2.14
C LEU A 73 1.41 -4.04 -2.60
N GLY A 74 2.66 -3.63 -2.40
CA GLY A 74 3.22 -2.39 -2.95
C GLY A 74 3.81 -2.61 -4.34
N ILE A 75 3.45 -1.78 -5.30
CA ILE A 75 4.00 -1.79 -6.66
C ILE A 75 4.68 -0.45 -6.92
N ILE A 76 6.01 -0.44 -6.93
CA ILE A 76 6.82 0.75 -7.20
C ILE A 76 7.80 0.48 -8.35
N PRO A 77 7.88 1.37 -9.37
CA PRO A 77 8.92 1.31 -10.39
C PRO A 77 10.33 1.49 -9.80
N GLU A 78 11.31 0.75 -10.32
CA GLU A 78 12.71 0.79 -9.83
C GLU A 78 13.30 2.21 -9.77
N PHE A 79 12.98 3.07 -10.74
CA PHE A 79 13.50 4.45 -10.76
C PHE A 79 12.89 5.35 -9.68
N LEU A 80 11.75 4.96 -9.08
CA LEU A 80 11.13 5.66 -7.95
C LEU A 80 11.66 5.15 -6.61
N CYS A 81 12.25 3.96 -6.55
CA CYS A 81 12.86 3.42 -5.32
C CYS A 81 13.92 4.35 -4.71
N THR A 82 14.65 5.11 -5.53
CA THR A 82 15.67 6.06 -5.04
C THR A 82 15.08 7.43 -4.67
N ARG A 83 13.84 7.73 -5.09
CA ARG A 83 13.21 9.05 -4.94
C ARG A 83 12.09 9.06 -3.91
N GLU A 84 11.45 7.91 -3.66
CA GLU A 84 10.40 7.75 -2.67
C GLU A 84 10.92 6.98 -1.45
N ALA A 85 10.37 7.27 -0.28
CA ALA A 85 10.54 6.40 0.87
C ALA A 85 9.69 5.15 0.63
N ILE A 86 10.32 4.00 0.41
CA ILE A 86 9.63 2.73 0.19
C ILE A 86 9.06 2.22 1.51
N TYR A 87 7.86 1.66 1.49
CA TYR A 87 7.36 0.92 2.63
C TYR A 87 8.01 -0.46 2.66
N ASP A 88 8.78 -0.73 3.71
CA ASP A 88 9.35 -2.04 4.02
C ASP A 88 8.73 -2.50 5.35
N ALA A 89 8.05 -3.64 5.35
CA ALA A 89 7.33 -4.19 6.50
C ALA A 89 7.51 -5.69 6.62
#